data_AF-A0A3N5MCL2-F1
#
_entry.id   AF-A0A3N5MCL2-F1
#
_cell.length_a   1.000
_cell.length_b   1.000
_cell.length_c   1.000
_cell.angle_alpha   90.00
_cell.angle_beta   90.00
_cell.angle_gamma   90.00
#
_symmetry.space_group_name_H-M   'P 1'
#
loop_
_entity.id
_entity.type
_entity.pdbx_description
1 polymer ?
#
loop_
_entity_poly.entity_id
_entity_poly.type
_entity_poly.pdbx_seq_one_letter_code
_entity_poly.pdbx_strand_id
1 'polypeptide(L)'
;MLKDITTGNAKRDVGEFGFWFVGQIEEWCKANNVSFDSERFGLRNTGDIEIKWGMYRKDEARNVWAPCSETTAISILIKGDFTFQFRETDDHAKCRDARLATQGDYVIWREDVEHTWRMNEDSEILTIRWTPEKIRAGN
;
A
#
# COMPACT_ATOMS: atom_id res chain seq x y z
N MET A 1 -4.89 -9.39 28.26
CA MET A 1 -6.29 -9.63 27.84
C MET A 1 -6.22 -10.27 26.45
N LEU A 2 -6.78 -11.46 26.22
CA LEU A 2 -6.70 -12.13 24.90
C LEU A 2 -7.72 -11.59 23.88
N LYS A 3 -8.58 -10.65 24.29
CA LYS A 3 -9.64 -10.05 23.46
C LYS A 3 -9.10 -9.06 22.42
N ASP A 4 -7.88 -8.56 22.58
CA ASP A 4 -7.24 -7.61 21.66
C ASP A 4 -6.31 -8.33 20.66
N ILE A 5 -6.69 -9.52 20.22
CA ILE A 5 -5.95 -10.27 19.19
C ILE A 5 -6.87 -10.42 17.99
N THR A 6 -6.51 -9.75 16.90
CA THR A 6 -7.14 -9.95 15.59
C THR A 6 -6.28 -10.90 14.76
N THR A 7 -6.90 -11.96 14.23
CA THR A 7 -6.24 -12.88 13.29
C THR A 7 -6.96 -12.84 11.95
N GLY A 8 -6.22 -13.09 10.88
CA GLY A 8 -6.74 -12.98 9.52
C GLY A 8 -5.76 -13.54 8.49
N ASN A 9 -6.06 -13.33 7.22
CA ASN A 9 -5.17 -13.67 6.12
C ASN A 9 -5.12 -12.50 5.14
N ALA A 10 -3.96 -11.87 5.02
CA ALA A 10 -3.78 -10.69 4.19
C ALA A 10 -4.18 -10.90 2.70
N LYS A 11 -4.11 -12.12 2.15
CA LYS A 11 -4.57 -12.37 0.77
C LYS A 11 -6.08 -12.42 0.62
N ARG A 12 -6.79 -12.86 1.66
CA ARG A 12 -8.26 -12.92 1.66
C ARG A 12 -8.89 -11.61 2.10
N ASP A 13 -8.26 -10.95 3.06
CA ASP A 13 -8.83 -9.78 3.75
C ASP A 13 -8.73 -8.48 2.94
N VAL A 14 -8.13 -8.55 1.74
CA VAL A 14 -7.99 -7.42 0.82
C VAL A 14 -9.13 -7.22 -0.17
N GLY A 15 -10.02 -8.21 -0.31
CA GLY A 15 -10.93 -8.31 -1.47
C GLY A 15 -11.79 -7.07 -1.72
N GLU A 16 -12.37 -6.49 -0.68
CA GLU A 16 -13.25 -5.32 -0.78
C GLU A 16 -12.49 -3.98 -0.76
N PHE A 17 -11.21 -3.99 -0.39
CA PHE A 17 -10.42 -2.79 -0.11
C PHE A 17 -9.30 -2.56 -1.14
N GLY A 18 -9.40 -3.14 -2.34
CA GLY A 18 -8.43 -2.89 -3.41
C GLY A 18 -6.98 -3.16 -3.00
N PHE A 19 -6.74 -4.33 -2.39
CA PHE A 19 -5.44 -4.76 -1.83
C PHE A 19 -5.08 -4.21 -0.45
N TRP A 20 -5.84 -3.30 0.17
CA TRP A 20 -5.61 -2.87 1.55
C TRP A 20 -6.27 -3.83 2.55
N PHE A 21 -5.68 -4.05 3.73
CA PHE A 21 -6.32 -4.89 4.76
C PHE A 21 -6.19 -4.32 6.18
N VAL A 22 -5.35 -3.30 6.38
CA VAL A 22 -5.27 -2.45 7.58
C VAL A 22 -5.29 -1.00 7.12
N GLY A 23 -6.01 -0.14 7.82
CA GLY A 23 -6.13 1.29 7.50
C GLY A 23 -7.45 1.87 8.00
N GLN A 24 -7.92 2.96 7.37
CA GLN A 24 -9.16 3.66 7.76
C GLN A 24 -10.42 2.91 7.26
N ILE A 25 -10.62 1.68 7.73
CA ILE A 25 -11.72 0.79 7.30
C ILE A 25 -13.09 1.38 7.60
N GLU A 26 -13.26 2.01 8.77
CA GLU A 26 -14.53 2.63 9.13
C GLU A 26 -14.91 3.79 8.18
N GLU A 27 -13.92 4.61 7.78
CA GLU A 27 -14.12 5.67 6.80
C GLU A 27 -14.42 5.10 5.41
N TRP A 28 -13.75 4.02 5.01
CA TRP A 28 -14.08 3.30 3.79
C TRP A 28 -15.52 2.76 3.82
N CYS A 29 -15.95 2.18 4.93
CA CYS A 29 -17.31 1.66 5.14
C CYS A 29 -18.34 2.78 4.94
N LYS A 30 -18.14 3.94 5.57
CA LYS A 30 -18.98 5.14 5.40
C LYS A 30 -19.04 5.57 3.94
N ALA A 31 -17.90 5.69 3.27
CA ALA A 31 -17.81 6.13 1.88
C ALA A 31 -18.49 5.17 0.87
N ASN A 32 -18.58 3.88 1.20
CA ASN A 32 -19.16 2.85 0.32
C ASN A 32 -20.54 2.36 0.77
N ASN A 33 -21.17 3.05 1.75
CA ASN A 33 -22.47 2.68 2.30
C ASN A 33 -22.53 1.23 2.82
N VAL A 34 -21.45 0.80 3.48
CA VAL A 34 -21.29 -0.50 4.15
C VAL A 34 -21.28 -0.27 5.65
N SER A 35 -22.03 -1.07 6.42
CA SER A 35 -21.99 -0.98 7.88
C SER A 35 -20.63 -1.45 8.42
N PHE A 36 -20.07 -0.68 9.36
CA PHE A 36 -18.85 -1.09 10.06
C PHE A 36 -19.14 -2.23 11.05
N ASP A 37 -18.35 -3.31 10.95
CA ASP A 37 -18.44 -4.50 11.80
C ASP A 37 -17.14 -4.65 12.60
N SER A 38 -17.19 -4.26 13.88
CA SER A 38 -16.03 -4.32 14.76
C SER A 38 -15.54 -5.74 15.03
N GLU A 39 -16.41 -6.76 14.96
CA GLU A 39 -16.02 -8.15 15.16
C GLU A 39 -15.27 -8.70 13.93
N ARG A 40 -15.72 -8.31 12.73
CA ARG A 40 -15.06 -8.67 11.45
C ARG A 40 -13.73 -7.96 11.24
N PHE A 41 -13.67 -6.66 11.56
CA PHE A 41 -12.50 -5.84 11.25
C PHE A 41 -11.47 -5.84 12.38
N GLY A 42 -11.91 -5.94 13.63
CA GLY A 42 -11.02 -5.96 14.80
C GLY A 42 -10.04 -4.78 14.78
N LEU A 43 -8.77 -5.08 15.07
CA LEU A 43 -7.68 -4.11 15.14
C LEU A 43 -7.15 -3.65 13.76
N ARG A 44 -7.80 -4.05 12.65
CA ARG A 44 -7.40 -3.62 11.30
C ARG A 44 -7.85 -2.20 10.98
N ASN A 45 -8.80 -1.64 11.74
CA ASN A 45 -9.20 -0.25 11.62
C ASN A 45 -8.25 0.65 12.40
N THR A 46 -7.51 1.52 11.71
CA THR A 46 -6.58 2.49 12.31
C THR A 46 -6.34 3.66 11.35
N GLY A 47 -6.14 4.87 11.90
CA GLY A 47 -5.69 6.03 11.14
C GLY A 47 -4.17 6.17 11.05
N ASP A 48 -3.40 5.31 11.72
CA ASP A 48 -1.96 5.52 11.88
C ASP A 48 -1.13 4.96 10.75
N ILE A 49 -1.56 3.83 10.21
CA ILE A 49 -0.85 3.03 9.23
C ILE A 49 -1.84 2.39 8.26
N GLU A 50 -1.46 2.30 7.00
CA GLU A 50 -2.20 1.51 6.02
C GLU A 50 -1.30 0.37 5.54
N ILE A 51 -1.85 -0.83 5.41
CA ILE A 51 -1.11 -1.99 4.94
C ILE A 51 -1.86 -2.63 3.78
N LYS A 52 -1.14 -2.84 2.68
CA LYS A 52 -1.62 -3.46 1.45
C LYS A 52 -0.86 -4.72 1.11
N TRP A 53 -1.59 -5.77 0.74
CA TRP A 53 -1.05 -7.00 0.17
C TRP A 53 -1.36 -7.07 -1.32
N GLY A 54 -0.39 -6.74 -2.16
CA GLY A 54 -0.51 -6.80 -3.61
C GLY A 54 -0.24 -8.21 -4.14
N MET A 55 -1.11 -8.69 -5.02
CA MET A 55 -0.91 -9.93 -5.79
C MET A 55 -1.11 -9.60 -7.25
N TYR A 56 -0.09 -9.84 -8.05
CA TYR A 56 -0.05 -9.39 -9.42
C TYR A 56 0.48 -10.49 -10.33
N ARG A 57 -0.11 -10.64 -11.52
CA ARG A 57 0.32 -11.67 -12.48
C ARG A 57 1.43 -11.15 -13.38
N LYS A 58 2.24 -12.06 -13.91
CA LYS A 58 3.22 -11.73 -14.93
C LYS A 58 2.62 -10.84 -16.03
N ASP A 59 3.41 -9.86 -16.47
CA ASP A 59 3.12 -8.91 -17.55
C ASP A 59 1.98 -7.90 -17.26
N GLU A 60 1.34 -7.90 -16.07
CA GLU A 60 0.51 -6.75 -15.71
C GLU A 60 1.39 -5.52 -15.40
N ALA A 61 0.79 -4.35 -15.60
CA ALA A 61 1.40 -3.08 -15.27
C ALA A 61 0.29 -2.11 -14.89
N ARG A 62 0.66 -1.08 -14.12
CA ARG A 62 -0.22 0.06 -13.91
C ARG A 62 0.01 1.06 -15.03
N ASN A 63 -1.00 1.29 -15.86
CA ASN A 63 -0.89 2.24 -16.98
C ASN A 63 -1.03 3.71 -16.56
N VAL A 64 -1.40 3.97 -15.30
CA VAL A 64 -1.66 5.31 -14.76
C VAL A 64 -0.76 5.56 -13.56
N TRP A 65 -0.10 6.70 -13.52
CA TRP A 65 0.72 7.12 -12.39
C TRP A 65 -0.16 7.30 -11.14
N ALA A 66 0.28 6.71 -10.03
CA ALA A 66 -0.28 6.99 -8.72
C ALA A 66 0.11 8.41 -8.33
N PRO A 67 -0.84 9.26 -7.88
CA PRO A 67 -0.51 10.59 -7.43
C PRO A 67 0.36 10.54 -6.17
N CYS A 68 1.01 11.67 -5.91
CA CYS A 68 1.60 12.01 -4.63
C CYS A 68 0.64 11.74 -3.45
N SER A 69 1.20 11.42 -2.30
CA SER A 69 0.45 11.30 -1.04
C SER A 69 1.24 11.92 0.09
N GLU A 70 0.58 12.54 1.06
CA GLU A 70 1.19 13.07 2.29
C GLU A 70 1.76 11.97 3.22
N THR A 71 1.72 10.71 2.78
CA THR A 71 2.23 9.56 3.52
C THR A 71 3.60 9.15 3.00
N THR A 72 4.45 8.68 3.91
CA THR A 72 5.63 7.89 3.52
C THR A 72 5.17 6.48 3.21
N ALA A 73 5.69 5.90 2.14
CA ALA A 73 5.34 4.55 1.70
C ALA A 73 6.61 3.69 1.57
N ILE A 74 6.51 2.43 1.96
CA ILE A 74 7.50 1.39 1.66
C ILE A 74 6.79 0.22 0.99
N SER A 75 7.41 -0.35 -0.03
CA SER A 75 7.01 -1.63 -0.60
C SER A 75 8.13 -2.63 -0.51
N ILE A 76 7.81 -3.83 -0.04
CA ILE A 76 8.74 -4.93 0.23
C ILE A 76 8.31 -6.13 -0.62
N LEU A 77 9.23 -6.65 -1.43
CA LEU A 77 9.00 -7.83 -2.26
C LEU A 77 8.91 -9.09 -1.38
N ILE A 78 7.77 -9.77 -1.46
CA ILE A 78 7.57 -11.07 -0.83
C ILE A 78 8.00 -12.19 -1.78
N LYS A 79 7.67 -12.06 -3.07
CA LYS A 79 8.01 -13.02 -4.13
C LYS A 79 7.92 -12.34 -5.50
N GLY A 80 8.78 -12.72 -6.45
CA GLY A 80 8.68 -12.35 -7.87
C GLY A 80 9.78 -11.38 -8.33
N ASP A 81 9.47 -10.58 -9.34
CA ASP A 81 10.34 -9.54 -9.92
C ASP A 81 9.48 -8.31 -10.24
N PHE A 82 9.55 -7.32 -9.35
CA PHE A 82 8.65 -6.17 -9.37
C PHE A 82 9.45 -4.88 -9.52
N THR A 83 9.11 -4.08 -10.54
CA THR A 83 9.78 -2.81 -10.80
C THR A 83 8.83 -1.65 -10.62
N PHE A 84 9.16 -0.75 -9.69
CA PHE A 84 8.55 0.57 -9.62
C PHE A 84 9.25 1.51 -10.59
N GLN A 85 8.49 2.44 -11.16
CA GLN A 85 9.03 3.64 -11.79
C GLN A 85 8.52 4.84 -11.02
N PHE A 86 9.43 5.75 -10.69
CA PHE A 86 9.15 7.00 -10.02
C PHE A 86 9.44 8.17 -10.94
N ARG A 87 8.69 9.26 -10.80
CA ARG A 87 9.03 10.55 -11.42
C ARG A 87 8.71 11.69 -10.45
N GLU A 88 9.41 12.81 -10.64
CA GLU A 88 9.12 14.06 -9.93
C GLU A 88 7.82 14.66 -10.48
N THR A 89 7.02 15.28 -9.62
CA THR A 89 5.71 15.87 -10.00
C THR A 89 5.86 17.21 -10.72
N ASP A 90 6.91 17.96 -10.43
CA ASP A 90 7.24 19.23 -11.07
C ASP A 90 8.03 19.06 -12.36
N ASP A 91 8.76 17.95 -12.51
CA ASP A 91 9.52 17.59 -13.71
C ASP A 91 9.31 16.11 -14.10
N HIS A 92 8.27 15.88 -14.92
CA HIS A 92 7.94 14.55 -15.44
C HIS A 92 9.03 13.95 -16.36
N ALA A 93 10.08 14.69 -16.73
CA ALA A 93 11.18 14.17 -17.54
C ALA A 93 12.17 13.34 -16.71
N LYS A 94 12.26 13.58 -15.40
CA LYS A 94 13.13 12.79 -14.51
C LYS A 94 12.40 11.56 -14.00
N CYS A 95 12.83 10.40 -14.49
CA CYS A 95 12.33 9.11 -14.05
C CYS A 95 13.43 8.27 -13.42
N ARG A 96 13.07 7.46 -12.42
CA ARG A 96 13.94 6.47 -11.80
C ARG A 96 13.21 5.14 -11.62
N ASP A 97 13.82 4.07 -12.10
CA ASP A 97 13.34 2.71 -11.83
C ASP A 97 13.92 2.19 -10.51
N ALA A 98 13.12 1.44 -9.77
CA ALA A 98 13.53 0.64 -8.61
C ALA A 98 13.04 -0.79 -8.81
N ARG A 99 13.93 -1.66 -9.28
CA ARG A 99 13.66 -3.09 -9.44
C ARG A 99 13.93 -3.83 -8.14
N LEU A 100 12.95 -4.60 -7.70
CA LEU A 100 13.00 -5.52 -6.58
C LEU A 100 12.98 -6.93 -7.18
N ALA A 101 14.04 -7.71 -6.99
CA ALA A 101 14.18 -9.04 -7.64
C ALA A 101 14.59 -10.15 -6.66
N THR A 102 14.98 -9.78 -5.43
CA THR A 102 15.30 -10.71 -4.36
C THR A 102 14.29 -10.57 -3.24
N GLN A 103 13.77 -11.69 -2.72
CA GLN A 103 12.83 -11.66 -1.59
C GLN A 103 13.39 -10.79 -0.45
N GLY A 104 12.58 -9.83 0.01
CA GLY A 104 12.97 -8.84 1.02
C GLY A 104 13.51 -7.52 0.47
N ASP A 105 13.80 -7.43 -0.84
CA ASP A 105 14.11 -6.16 -1.50
C ASP A 105 12.98 -5.16 -1.26
N TYR A 106 13.33 -3.90 -1.03
CA TYR A 106 12.35 -2.85 -0.76
C TYR A 106 12.71 -1.53 -1.43
N VAL A 107 11.67 -0.72 -1.63
CA VAL A 107 11.81 0.71 -1.96
C VAL A 107 10.94 1.52 -1.02
N ILE A 108 11.47 2.66 -0.58
CA ILE A 108 10.78 3.61 0.31
C ILE A 108 10.78 4.98 -0.37
N TRP A 109 9.65 5.68 -0.32
CA TRP A 109 9.48 6.98 -0.95
C TRP A 109 8.54 7.90 -0.16
N ARG A 110 8.61 9.20 -0.48
CA ARG A 110 7.86 10.28 0.17
C ARG A 110 6.89 10.93 -0.83
N GLU A 111 6.28 12.02 -0.37
CA GLU A 111 5.16 12.71 -0.99
C GLU A 111 5.41 13.24 -2.40
N ASP A 112 6.62 13.67 -2.73
CA ASP A 112 6.88 14.40 -3.99
C ASP A 112 7.16 13.52 -5.22
N VAL A 113 6.87 12.21 -5.14
CA VAL A 113 7.07 11.31 -6.28
C VAL A 113 5.80 10.58 -6.67
N GLU A 114 5.41 10.75 -7.93
CA GLU A 114 4.44 9.89 -8.56
C GLU A 114 5.10 8.54 -8.86
N HIS A 115 4.32 7.46 -8.86
CA HIS A 115 4.85 6.15 -9.19
C HIS A 115 3.90 5.29 -10.01
N THR A 116 4.50 4.47 -10.85
CA THR A 116 3.83 3.34 -11.49
C THR A 116 4.64 2.07 -11.28
N TRP A 117 4.14 0.93 -11.76
CA TRP A 117 4.79 -0.35 -11.60
C TRP A 117 4.54 -1.29 -12.78
N ARG A 118 5.45 -2.25 -12.92
CA ARG A 118 5.40 -3.38 -13.85
C ARG A 118 6.13 -4.58 -13.24
N MET A 119 5.87 -5.78 -13.75
CA MET A 119 6.59 -6.99 -13.34
C MET A 119 6.71 -7.98 -14.49
N ASN A 120 7.78 -8.77 -14.44
CA ASN A 120 8.06 -9.80 -15.46
C ASN A 120 7.67 -11.22 -15.00
N GLU A 121 7.23 -11.35 -13.74
CA GLU A 121 6.82 -12.60 -13.10
C GLU A 121 5.64 -12.37 -12.17
N ASP A 122 4.89 -13.43 -11.85
CA ASP A 122 3.88 -13.41 -10.80
C ASP A 122 4.53 -12.92 -9.50
N SER A 123 4.01 -11.82 -8.96
CA SER A 123 4.65 -11.07 -7.89
C SER A 123 3.70 -10.82 -6.72
N GLU A 124 4.25 -10.93 -5.51
CA GLU A 124 3.59 -10.59 -4.26
C GLU A 124 4.39 -9.51 -3.54
N ILE A 125 3.71 -8.45 -3.10
CA ILE A 125 4.35 -7.29 -2.50
C ILE A 125 3.55 -6.79 -1.29
N LEU A 126 4.25 -6.45 -0.21
CA LEU A 126 3.67 -5.80 0.95
C LEU A 126 3.95 -4.31 0.86
N THR A 127 2.91 -3.48 0.89
CA THR A 127 3.05 -2.02 0.94
C THR A 127 2.55 -1.49 2.26
N ILE A 128 3.32 -0.63 2.89
CA ILE A 128 2.98 0.01 4.17
C ILE A 128 3.05 1.52 3.96
N ARG A 129 2.04 2.24 4.45
CA ARG A 129 2.00 3.71 4.45
C ARG A 129 1.76 4.25 5.84
N TRP A 130 2.38 5.38 6.15
CA TRP A 130 2.16 6.09 7.41
C TRP A 130 2.38 7.58 7.23
N THR A 131 1.68 8.38 8.02
CA THR A 131 1.90 9.83 8.08
C THR A 131 3.08 10.11 9.03
N PRO A 132 4.20 10.68 8.56
CA PRO A 132 5.32 11.03 9.42
C PRO A 132 4.93 12.08 10.48
N GLU A 133 5.55 11.99 11.65
CA GLU A 133 5.21 12.77 12.86
C GLU A 133 5.18 14.30 12.65
N LYS A 134 6.05 14.83 11.78
CA LYS A 134 6.10 16.26 11.46
C LYS A 134 4.82 16.81 10.81
N ILE A 135 4.04 15.97 10.14
CA ILE A 135 2.75 16.36 9.53
C ILE A 135 1.63 16.30 10.57
N ARG A 136 1.73 15.43 11.58
CA ARG A 136 0.70 15.26 12.62
C ARG A 136 0.66 16.40 13.64
N ALA A 137 1.77 17.12 13.84
CA ALA A 137 1.89 18.23 14.78
C ALA A 137 1.41 19.59 14.20
N GLY A 138 0.85 19.60 12.99
CA GLY A 138 0.37 20.78 12.28
C GLY A 138 -1.15 20.99 12.30
N ASN A 139 -1.87 20.47 13.31
CA ASN A 139 -3.29 20.73 13.58
C ASN A 139 -3.49 21.14 15.03
#